data_AF-A0A189U214-F1
#
_entry.id   AF-A0A189U214-F1
#
_cell.length_a   1.000
_cell.length_b   1.000
_cell.length_c   1.000
_cell.angle_alpha   90.00
_cell.angle_beta   90.00
_cell.angle_gamma   90.00
#
_symmetry.space_group_name_H-M   'P 1'
#
loop_
_entity.id
_entity.type
_entity.pdbx_description
1 polymer ?
#
loop_
_entity_poly.entity_id
_entity_poly.type
_entity_poly.pdbx_seq_one_letter_code
_entity_poly.pdbx_strand_id
1 'polypeptide(L)'
;DMVHISHGPVGCGQYSWANRRNYYIGTTGVDSFVTMQFTSDFQEKDIVFGGDKKLDKIIDEIQELFPLNKGISIQSECPIGLIGDDIEAVSKKKSKEYEGKTIVPVRCEGFRGVSQSLGHHLANDAIRDWVFDRTDPNKRPEFVSTPYDVSIIGDYNIGGD
;
A
#
# COMPACT_ATOMS: atom_id res chain seq x y z
N ASP A 1 -2.81 -6.93 7.63
CA ASP A 1 -4.23 -6.52 7.60
C ASP A 1 -4.49 -5.27 6.75
N MET A 2 -3.54 -4.84 5.89
CA MET A 2 -3.76 -3.80 4.88
C MET A 2 -4.15 -4.38 3.52
N VAL A 3 -4.83 -3.58 2.70
CA VAL A 3 -5.06 -3.85 1.27
C VAL A 3 -4.01 -3.12 0.44
N HIS A 4 -3.44 -3.81 -0.54
CA HIS A 4 -2.40 -3.26 -1.42
C HIS A 4 -2.91 -3.21 -2.87
N ILE A 5 -3.12 -2.01 -3.40
CA ILE A 5 -3.60 -1.79 -4.76
C ILE A 5 -2.39 -1.72 -5.71
N SER A 6 -2.28 -2.67 -6.64
CA SER A 6 -1.42 -2.54 -7.82
C SER A 6 -2.07 -1.53 -8.78
N HIS A 7 -1.62 -0.28 -8.71
CA HIS A 7 -2.26 0.83 -9.41
C HIS A 7 -1.63 1.01 -10.80
N GLY A 8 -2.31 0.48 -11.80
CA GLY A 8 -1.90 0.44 -13.19
C GLY A 8 -2.71 -0.58 -13.98
N PRO A 9 -2.21 -1.04 -15.14
CA PRO A 9 -2.77 -2.15 -15.90
C PRO A 9 -2.75 -3.47 -15.12
N VAL A 10 -3.43 -4.50 -15.62
CA VAL A 10 -3.58 -5.78 -14.87
C VAL A 10 -2.27 -6.55 -14.63
N GLY A 11 -1.23 -6.30 -15.41
CA GLY A 11 -0.07 -7.18 -15.53
C GLY A 11 0.74 -7.37 -14.24
N CYS A 12 1.22 -6.29 -13.62
CA CYS A 12 2.19 -6.41 -12.52
C CYS A 12 1.58 -7.09 -11.29
N GLY A 13 0.36 -6.72 -10.92
CA GLY A 13 -0.38 -7.40 -9.87
C GLY A 13 -0.59 -8.90 -10.17
N GLN A 14 -0.98 -9.25 -11.39
CA GLN A 14 -1.24 -10.64 -11.75
C GLN A 14 0.01 -11.53 -11.65
N TYR A 15 1.17 -11.07 -12.14
CA TYR A 15 2.39 -11.88 -12.12
C TYR A 15 3.06 -11.97 -10.74
N SER A 16 2.77 -11.02 -9.86
CA SER A 16 3.28 -11.01 -8.48
C SER A 16 2.35 -11.69 -7.48
N TRP A 17 1.09 -11.96 -7.88
CA TRP A 17 0.07 -12.53 -7.01
C TRP A 17 0.48 -13.88 -6.44
N ALA A 18 0.68 -13.92 -5.12
CA ALA A 18 1.01 -15.11 -4.34
C ALA A 18 2.26 -15.88 -4.80
N ASN A 19 3.12 -15.26 -5.64
CA ASN A 19 4.35 -15.89 -6.12
C ASN A 19 5.43 -15.92 -5.04
N ARG A 20 5.40 -14.96 -4.11
CA ARG A 20 6.33 -14.89 -2.97
C ARG A 20 5.70 -15.51 -1.72
N ARG A 21 6.43 -16.44 -1.09
CA ARG A 21 5.96 -17.26 0.06
C ARG A 21 6.08 -16.54 1.41
N ASN A 22 5.77 -15.25 1.49
CA ASN A 22 5.72 -14.53 2.77
C ASN A 22 4.49 -14.95 3.59
N TYR A 23 4.71 -15.86 4.54
CA TYR A 23 3.65 -16.46 5.33
C TYR A 23 3.02 -15.47 6.31
N TYR A 24 1.75 -15.69 6.60
CA TYR A 24 0.96 -14.87 7.52
C TYR A 24 -0.14 -15.74 8.15
N ILE A 25 -0.66 -15.28 9.28
CA ILE A 25 -1.82 -15.89 9.95
C ILE A 25 -2.97 -14.88 9.88
N GLY A 26 -4.14 -15.35 9.45
CA GLY A 26 -5.36 -14.54 9.34
C GLY A 26 -6.39 -15.18 8.42
N THR A 27 -7.54 -14.53 8.29
CA THR A 27 -8.64 -14.98 7.42
C THR A 27 -8.60 -14.19 6.11
N THR A 28 -8.07 -14.81 5.06
CA THR A 28 -7.91 -14.18 3.74
C THR A 28 -9.24 -13.65 3.19
N GLY A 29 -9.27 -12.38 2.80
CA GLY A 29 -10.48 -11.71 2.29
C GLY A 29 -11.39 -11.13 3.37
N VAL A 30 -11.07 -11.35 4.65
CA VAL A 30 -11.82 -10.81 5.79
C VAL A 30 -10.96 -9.82 6.56
N ASP A 31 -9.93 -10.29 7.28
CA ASP A 31 -9.01 -9.45 8.08
C ASP A 31 -7.59 -9.37 7.50
N SER A 32 -7.29 -10.21 6.50
CA SER A 32 -5.98 -10.37 5.91
C SER A 32 -6.09 -10.51 4.40
N PHE A 33 -5.14 -9.96 3.65
CA PHE A 33 -5.30 -9.76 2.19
C PHE A 33 -4.04 -10.10 1.38
N VAL A 34 -3.03 -10.69 2.02
CA VAL A 34 -1.67 -10.88 1.45
C VAL A 34 -1.67 -11.68 0.15
N THR A 35 -2.54 -12.68 0.03
CA THR A 35 -2.66 -13.55 -1.16
C THR A 35 -3.86 -13.20 -2.01
N MET A 36 -4.27 -11.93 -2.03
CA MET A 36 -5.25 -11.39 -2.96
C MET A 36 -4.60 -10.37 -3.88
N GLN A 37 -5.18 -10.16 -5.04
CA GLN A 37 -4.75 -9.14 -5.99
C GLN A 37 -5.84 -8.06 -6.07
N PHE A 38 -5.46 -6.85 -5.70
CA PHE A 38 -6.28 -5.65 -5.87
C PHE A 38 -5.59 -4.80 -6.92
N THR A 39 -6.31 -4.39 -7.95
CA THR A 39 -5.76 -3.55 -9.01
C THR A 39 -6.78 -2.55 -9.49
N SER A 40 -6.30 -1.45 -10.02
CA SER A 40 -7.14 -0.51 -10.76
C SER A 40 -7.40 -0.93 -12.19
N ASP A 41 -6.73 -1.97 -12.73
CA ASP A 41 -6.92 -2.49 -14.08
C ASP A 41 -7.09 -1.38 -15.14
N PHE A 42 -6.04 -0.58 -15.32
CA PHE A 42 -6.06 0.56 -16.25
C PHE A 42 -6.41 0.12 -17.66
N GLN A 43 -7.41 0.79 -18.20
CA GLN A 43 -7.80 0.72 -19.60
C GLN A 43 -7.24 1.94 -20.34
N GLU A 44 -7.34 1.94 -21.66
CA GLU A 44 -6.85 3.05 -22.50
C GLU A 44 -7.40 4.42 -22.06
N LYS A 45 -8.69 4.50 -21.68
CA LYS A 45 -9.28 5.73 -21.17
C LYS A 45 -8.58 6.26 -19.90
N ASP A 46 -8.07 5.38 -19.05
CA ASP A 46 -7.41 5.75 -17.80
C ASP A 46 -6.00 6.31 -18.10
N ILE A 47 -5.36 5.80 -19.16
CA ILE A 47 -4.10 6.34 -19.68
C ILE A 47 -4.32 7.73 -20.30
N VAL A 48 -5.39 7.90 -21.06
CA VAL A 48 -5.68 9.16 -21.79
C VAL A 48 -6.14 10.27 -20.85
N PHE A 49 -6.94 9.95 -19.83
CA PHE A 49 -7.62 10.95 -18.98
C PHE A 49 -7.15 10.96 -17.53
N GLY A 50 -6.19 10.12 -17.16
CA GLY A 50 -5.71 9.96 -15.78
C GLY A 50 -6.56 8.99 -14.97
N GLY A 51 -5.93 8.40 -13.96
CA GLY A 51 -6.51 7.38 -13.10
C GLY A 51 -7.02 7.88 -11.74
N ASP A 52 -6.73 9.12 -11.36
CA ASP A 52 -7.04 9.66 -10.01
C ASP A 52 -8.52 9.50 -9.61
N LYS A 53 -9.44 9.77 -10.55
CA LYS A 53 -10.89 9.60 -10.28
C LYS A 53 -11.29 8.14 -10.10
N LYS A 54 -10.64 7.23 -10.83
CA LYS A 54 -10.87 5.79 -10.71
C LYS A 54 -10.33 5.29 -9.37
N LEU A 55 -9.13 5.75 -8.98
CA LEU A 55 -8.51 5.44 -7.70
C LEU A 55 -9.36 5.93 -6.51
N ASP A 56 -9.89 7.15 -6.59
CA ASP A 56 -10.81 7.72 -5.59
C ASP A 56 -12.01 6.80 -5.34
N LYS A 57 -12.62 6.29 -6.43
CA LYS A 57 -13.76 5.37 -6.38
C LYS A 57 -13.39 3.96 -5.90
N ILE A 58 -12.24 3.43 -6.33
CA ILE A 58 -11.75 2.11 -5.89
C ILE A 58 -11.54 2.09 -4.38
N ILE A 59 -11.03 3.17 -3.79
CA ILE A 59 -10.86 3.26 -2.34
C ILE A 59 -12.21 3.15 -1.62
N ASP A 60 -13.28 3.75 -2.16
CA ASP A 60 -14.63 3.61 -1.61
C ASP A 60 -15.14 2.18 -1.69
N GLU A 61 -14.95 1.53 -2.84
CA GLU A 61 -15.37 0.15 -3.04
C GLU A 61 -14.62 -0.81 -2.11
N ILE A 62 -13.32 -0.59 -1.88
CA ILE A 62 -12.53 -1.38 -0.92
C ILE A 62 -13.07 -1.20 0.51
N GLN A 63 -13.41 0.03 0.89
CA GLN A 63 -13.94 0.32 2.22
C GLN A 63 -15.32 -0.31 2.46
N GLU A 64 -16.14 -0.39 1.41
CA GLU A 64 -17.45 -1.07 1.46
C GLU A 64 -17.31 -2.60 1.50
N LEU A 65 -16.50 -3.17 0.61
CA LEU A 65 -16.39 -4.62 0.42
C LEU A 65 -15.47 -5.31 1.44
N PHE A 66 -14.46 -4.61 1.95
CA PHE A 66 -13.45 -5.12 2.88
C PHE A 66 -13.35 -4.23 4.12
N PRO A 67 -14.43 -4.08 4.90
CA PRO A 67 -14.52 -3.07 5.95
C PRO A 67 -13.51 -3.26 7.10
N LEU A 68 -13.00 -4.48 7.29
CA LEU A 68 -12.03 -4.80 8.35
C LEU A 68 -10.57 -4.51 7.96
N ASN A 69 -10.30 -4.06 6.73
CA ASN A 69 -8.95 -3.62 6.38
C ASN A 69 -8.50 -2.51 7.33
N LYS A 70 -7.22 -2.48 7.72
CA LYS A 70 -6.69 -1.44 8.64
C LYS A 70 -5.91 -0.33 7.95
N GLY A 71 -5.78 -0.41 6.63
CA GLY A 71 -5.11 0.59 5.83
C GLY A 71 -5.02 0.15 4.38
N ILE A 72 -4.71 1.10 3.52
CA ILE A 72 -4.59 0.90 2.07
C ILE A 72 -3.22 1.41 1.63
N SER A 73 -2.53 0.71 0.75
CA SER A 73 -1.38 1.26 0.03
C SER A 73 -1.63 1.26 -1.47
N ILE A 74 -1.14 2.28 -2.15
CA ILE A 74 -1.29 2.47 -3.59
C ILE A 74 0.10 2.28 -4.20
N GLN A 75 0.31 1.14 -4.84
CA GLN A 75 1.60 0.76 -5.42
C GLN A 75 1.61 1.17 -6.89
N SER A 76 2.28 2.26 -7.23
CA SER A 76 2.31 2.78 -8.59
C SER A 76 3.03 1.83 -9.55
N GLU A 77 2.35 1.46 -10.63
CA GLU A 77 2.97 0.86 -11.80
C GLU A 77 3.49 1.94 -12.77
N CYS A 78 4.17 1.52 -13.85
CA CYS A 78 4.85 2.44 -14.77
C CYS A 78 3.98 3.60 -15.30
N PRO A 79 2.71 3.43 -15.70
CA PRO A 79 1.97 4.52 -16.31
C PRO A 79 1.68 5.70 -15.38
N ILE A 80 1.54 5.45 -14.06
CA ILE A 80 1.08 6.46 -13.10
C ILE A 80 1.99 7.69 -13.11
N GLY A 81 3.30 7.48 -13.03
CA GLY A 81 4.29 8.55 -13.07
C GLY A 81 4.46 9.19 -14.45
N LEU A 82 4.13 8.48 -15.53
CA LEU A 82 4.26 8.98 -16.90
C LEU A 82 3.11 9.91 -17.29
N ILE A 83 1.89 9.60 -16.85
CA ILE A 83 0.70 10.39 -17.15
C ILE A 83 0.46 11.53 -16.14
N GLY A 84 1.18 11.52 -15.02
CA GLY A 84 1.16 12.60 -14.04
C GLY A 84 0.00 12.55 -13.06
N ASP A 85 -0.55 11.37 -12.79
CA ASP A 85 -1.55 11.15 -11.73
C ASP A 85 -1.01 11.57 -10.36
N ASP A 86 -1.84 12.18 -9.51
CA ASP A 86 -1.50 12.69 -8.16
C ASP A 86 -2.10 11.81 -7.06
N ILE A 87 -1.52 10.61 -6.90
CA ILE A 87 -1.95 9.63 -5.90
C ILE A 87 -1.78 10.13 -4.45
N GLU A 88 -0.87 11.09 -4.19
CA GLU A 88 -0.68 11.69 -2.88
C GLU A 88 -1.86 12.59 -2.51
N ALA A 89 -2.37 13.39 -3.46
CA ALA A 89 -3.58 14.18 -3.26
C ALA A 89 -4.79 13.29 -3.02
N VAL A 90 -4.97 12.21 -3.80
CA VAL A 90 -6.05 11.24 -3.59
C VAL A 90 -5.93 10.57 -2.22
N SER A 91 -4.73 10.11 -1.84
CA SER A 91 -4.49 9.47 -0.54
C SER A 91 -4.85 10.38 0.64
N LYS A 92 -4.40 11.64 0.62
CA LYS A 92 -4.72 12.63 1.66
C LYS A 92 -6.21 12.93 1.75
N LYS A 93 -6.85 13.10 0.59
CA LYS A 93 -8.30 13.36 0.51
C LYS A 93 -9.08 12.21 1.13
N LYS A 94 -8.84 10.97 0.69
CA LYS A 94 -9.58 9.79 1.16
C LYS A 94 -9.24 9.44 2.61
N SER A 95 -8.01 9.65 3.05
CA SER A 95 -7.63 9.46 4.45
C SER A 95 -8.46 10.37 5.36
N LYS A 96 -8.60 11.65 4.99
CA LYS A 96 -9.44 12.60 5.72
C LYS A 96 -10.93 12.22 5.69
N GLU A 97 -11.41 11.73 4.55
CA GLU A 97 -12.80 11.30 4.37
C GLU A 97 -13.16 10.10 5.24
N TYR A 98 -12.23 9.14 5.39
CA TYR A 98 -12.38 7.95 6.22
C TYR A 98 -11.74 8.10 7.61
N GLU A 99 -11.98 9.24 8.26
CA GLU A 99 -11.64 9.47 9.67
C GLU A 99 -10.17 9.20 10.03
N GLY A 100 -9.24 9.53 9.15
CA GLY A 100 -7.81 9.34 9.37
C GLY A 100 -7.30 7.95 9.01
N LYS A 101 -8.06 7.16 8.24
CA LYS A 101 -7.61 5.89 7.66
C LYS A 101 -6.22 6.04 7.04
N THR A 102 -5.29 5.15 7.38
CA THR A 102 -3.95 5.13 6.79
C THR A 102 -4.04 4.73 5.31
N ILE A 103 -3.74 5.68 4.42
CA ILE A 103 -3.69 5.47 2.97
C ILE A 103 -2.31 5.94 2.48
N VAL A 104 -1.51 4.99 1.98
CA VAL A 104 -0.08 5.19 1.70
C VAL A 104 0.15 5.21 0.18
N PRO A 105 0.44 6.37 -0.42
CA PRO A 105 0.89 6.45 -1.80
C PRO A 105 2.37 6.00 -1.90
N VAL A 106 2.67 5.07 -2.80
CA VAL A 106 4.02 4.57 -3.02
C VAL A 106 4.40 4.77 -4.49
N ARG A 107 5.30 5.73 -4.75
CA ARG A 107 5.85 6.03 -6.09
C ARG A 107 6.93 5.03 -6.48
N CYS A 108 6.53 3.77 -6.65
CA CYS A 108 7.40 2.64 -7.01
C CYS A 108 7.31 2.25 -8.49
N GLU A 109 7.07 3.23 -9.38
CA GLU A 109 6.96 2.98 -10.82
C GLU A 109 8.22 2.26 -11.33
N GLY A 110 8.03 1.18 -12.10
CA GLY A 110 9.12 0.26 -12.48
C GLY A 110 10.21 0.86 -13.37
N PHE A 111 10.00 2.06 -13.93
CA PHE A 111 11.03 2.80 -14.66
C PHE A 111 12.02 3.55 -13.74
N ARG A 112 11.73 3.65 -12.43
CA ARG A 112 12.59 4.34 -11.47
C ARG A 112 13.74 3.42 -11.05
N GLY A 113 14.96 3.97 -11.08
CA GLY A 113 16.15 3.24 -10.66
C GLY A 113 16.59 2.20 -11.69
N VAL A 114 17.27 1.16 -11.22
CA VAL A 114 17.88 0.13 -12.09
C VAL A 114 17.58 -1.30 -11.65
N SER A 115 16.90 -1.47 -10.51
CA SER A 115 16.54 -2.77 -9.94
C SER A 115 15.54 -2.58 -8.79
N GLN A 116 15.10 -3.70 -8.21
CA GLN A 116 14.25 -3.77 -7.02
C GLN A 116 14.81 -2.97 -5.83
N SER A 117 16.13 -2.72 -5.80
CA SER A 117 16.81 -2.00 -4.72
C SER A 117 16.22 -0.61 -4.47
N LEU A 118 15.91 0.15 -5.53
CA LEU A 118 15.29 1.46 -5.34
C LEU A 118 13.86 1.32 -4.81
N GLY A 119 13.14 0.29 -5.23
CA GLY A 119 11.82 -0.04 -4.68
C GLY A 119 11.86 -0.25 -3.16
N HIS A 120 12.90 -0.90 -2.63
CA HIS A 120 13.07 -1.04 -1.17
C HIS A 120 13.22 0.32 -0.48
N HIS A 121 14.02 1.23 -1.04
CA HIS A 121 14.21 2.57 -0.49
C HIS A 121 12.89 3.36 -0.52
N LEU A 122 12.19 3.35 -1.65
CA LEU A 122 10.92 4.06 -1.82
C LEU A 122 9.84 3.52 -0.86
N ALA A 123 9.79 2.21 -0.66
CA ALA A 123 8.89 1.59 0.31
C ALA A 123 9.23 2.01 1.75
N ASN A 124 10.51 2.00 2.13
CA ASN A 124 10.95 2.45 3.47
C ASN A 124 10.59 3.92 3.72
N ASP A 125 10.81 4.78 2.73
CA ASP A 125 10.44 6.20 2.82
C ASP A 125 8.93 6.39 2.95
N ALA A 126 8.13 5.61 2.22
CA ALA A 126 6.68 5.65 2.35
C ALA A 126 6.21 5.22 3.76
N ILE A 127 6.81 4.18 4.35
CA ILE A 127 6.52 3.79 5.74
C ILE A 127 6.90 4.91 6.72
N ARG A 128 8.08 5.52 6.55
CA ARG A 128 8.53 6.66 7.38
C ARG A 128 7.53 7.82 7.32
N ASP A 129 7.06 8.17 6.13
CA ASP A 129 6.32 9.41 5.91
C ASP A 129 4.81 9.29 6.17
N TRP A 130 4.25 8.08 6.06
CA TRP A 130 2.80 7.86 6.08
C TRP A 130 2.28 6.87 7.12
N VAL A 131 3.14 6.04 7.70
CA VAL A 131 2.72 4.99 8.65
C VAL A 131 3.23 5.28 10.04
N PHE A 132 4.53 5.56 10.19
CA PHE A 132 5.03 5.94 11.50
C PHE A 132 4.40 7.25 11.93
N ASP A 133 3.82 7.24 13.13
CA ASP A 133 3.36 8.46 13.78
C ASP A 133 4.50 9.47 13.73
N ARG A 134 4.20 10.69 13.27
CA ARG A 134 5.08 11.81 13.59
C ARG A 134 5.16 11.83 15.10
N THR A 135 6.35 11.61 15.65
CA THR A 135 6.59 11.58 17.09
C THR A 135 5.99 12.83 17.71
N ASP A 136 4.82 12.68 18.32
CA ASP A 136 4.26 13.72 19.17
C ASP A 136 4.96 13.55 20.52
N PRO A 137 5.87 14.46 20.89
CA PRO A 137 6.58 14.36 22.16
C PRO A 137 5.64 14.38 23.38
N ASN A 138 4.36 14.74 23.20
CA ASN A 138 3.34 14.77 24.24
C ASN A 138 2.43 13.53 24.24
N LYS A 139 2.44 12.70 23.19
CA LYS A 139 1.66 11.46 23.13
C LYS A 139 2.35 10.40 23.97
N ARG A 140 1.79 10.10 25.14
CA ARG A 140 2.28 8.99 25.96
C ARG A 140 2.05 7.69 25.19
N PRO A 141 3.07 6.82 25.07
CA PRO A 141 2.86 5.52 24.46
C PRO A 141 1.84 4.74 25.30
N GLU A 142 0.76 4.27 24.66
CA GLU A 142 -0.17 3.32 25.28
C GLU A 142 0.50 1.95 25.49
N PHE A 143 1.55 1.68 24.72
CA PHE A 143 2.39 0.51 24.85
C PHE A 143 3.25 0.59 26.12
N VAL A 144 3.11 -0.43 26.97
CA VAL A 144 3.97 -0.61 28.16
C VAL A 144 5.23 -1.34 27.72
N SER A 145 6.34 -0.62 27.67
CA SER A 145 7.64 -1.17 27.25
C SER A 145 8.29 -2.05 28.33
N THR A 146 9.22 -2.89 27.88
CA THR A 146 10.06 -3.74 28.73
C THR A 146 11.55 -3.57 28.38
N PRO A 147 12.47 -3.97 29.26
CA PRO A 147 13.91 -3.97 28.95
C PRO A 147 14.34 -4.92 27.82
N TYR A 148 13.44 -5.75 27.30
CA TYR A 148 13.74 -6.80 26.33
C TYR A 148 13.01 -6.62 25.00
N ASP A 149 12.38 -5.47 24.78
CA ASP A 149 11.66 -5.19 23.54
C ASP A 149 12.64 -5.13 22.36
N VAL A 150 12.38 -5.96 21.34
CA VAL A 150 13.16 -6.01 20.11
C VAL A 150 12.23 -6.15 18.91
N SER A 151 12.71 -5.71 17.74
CA SER A 151 12.02 -5.89 16.47
C SER A 151 12.94 -6.60 15.48
N ILE A 152 12.38 -7.54 14.73
CA ILE A 152 13.06 -8.15 13.58
C ILE A 152 12.87 -7.21 12.38
N ILE A 153 13.97 -6.79 11.76
CA ILE A 153 13.95 -5.85 10.64
C ILE A 153 14.52 -6.53 9.39
N GLY A 154 13.74 -6.54 8.31
CA GLY A 154 14.16 -7.09 7.01
C GLY A 154 13.98 -8.59 6.86
N ASP A 155 13.22 -9.23 7.75
CA ASP A 155 12.69 -10.58 7.55
C ASP A 155 11.27 -10.51 7.00
N TYR A 156 10.96 -11.35 6.01
CA TYR A 156 9.66 -11.40 5.37
C TYR A 156 8.97 -12.76 5.54
N ASN A 157 9.45 -13.60 6.45
CA ASN A 157 8.83 -14.86 6.84
C ASN A 157 8.63 -15.79 5.64
N ILE A 158 9.70 -16.05 4.89
CA ILE A 158 9.64 -16.90 3.68
C ILE A 158 9.43 -18.34 4.11
N GLY A 159 8.21 -18.87 3.94
CA GLY A 159 7.90 -20.24 4.31
C GLY A 159 7.97 -20.55 5.81
N GLY A 160 7.96 -19.52 6.68
CA GLY A 160 8.05 -19.70 8.13
C GLY A 160 9.39 -19.29 8.77
N ASP A 161 10.31 -18.70 7.99
CA ASP A 161 11.61 -18.19 8.48
C ASP A 161 11.48 -17.15 9.63
#